data_AF-A0A957DNU4-F1
#
_entry.id   AF-A0A957DNU4-F1
#
_cell.length_a   1.000
_cell.length_b   1.000
_cell.length_c   1.000
_cell.angle_alpha   90.00
_cell.angle_beta   90.00
_cell.angle_gamma   90.00
#
_symmetry.space_group_name_H-M   'P 1'
#
loop_
_entity.id
_entity.type
_entity.pdbx_description
1 polymer ?
#
loop_
_entity_poly.entity_id
_entity_poly.type
_entity_poly.pdbx_seq_one_letter_code
_entity_poly.pdbx_strand_id
1 'polypeptide(L)'
;MPNERNDETIVHRFHEELGGEKHEHPLLPLEYGHPVTVTDADILAGLTTENVAVIEMRGNRFRSLNGNDFPLSNWVDAFAEVKDRYGDCFDFVVFFTDPRLPSIPYSGYHRRVYNEVDGINRGNYNSRATWNSARLQSQLWMGRFSLGTLLQEIGHRWGSFVRYRINPGDPLQNDLMLPGGGHWAREFDDGNSPMDYDEERHIRLNNTTWLREPVGGFEFKYCNLDLYLMGMKEPNEVGRFTLIEDYTPIGPPMPGGRQLIEGTALNLTVTNITRAEGSRRPRERDSQKNFRAAFVVVTRDEERLDLAFVKKVEMLRQQTEQYFQVATDNRACMDTRLCCGQTISRSGEVNMKLKADKITWSPYLYHGLGPIPAKVEVGIETSIGGDPIDAWSREETPDITTGVQHLSAQVNRDPYDGRFRIVAQAKGGDLDITFRWWASTIS
;
A
#
# COMPACT_ATOMS: atom_id res chain seq x y z
N MET A 1 -4.34 58.55 22.00
CA MET A 1 -3.67 57.43 22.70
C MET A 1 -4.29 57.29 24.07
N PRO A 2 -4.87 56.12 24.37
CA PRO A 2 -4.20 55.27 25.36
C PRO A 2 -4.23 53.76 25.04
N ASN A 3 -3.06 53.16 25.29
CA ASN A 3 -2.72 51.85 25.84
C ASN A 3 -3.53 50.59 25.49
N GLU A 4 -2.83 49.74 24.73
CA GLU A 4 -2.90 48.29 24.66
C GLU A 4 -2.96 47.64 26.06
N ARG A 5 -3.92 46.72 26.24
CA ARG A 5 -3.82 45.63 27.20
C ARG A 5 -3.98 44.31 26.45
N ASN A 6 -2.97 43.47 26.62
CA ASN A 6 -2.86 42.10 26.12
C ASN A 6 -4.10 41.26 26.45
N ASP A 7 -4.70 40.69 25.43
CA ASP A 7 -5.79 39.70 25.54
C ASP A 7 -5.26 38.32 25.11
N GLU A 8 -4.21 37.84 25.79
CA GLU A 8 -3.60 36.51 25.59
C GLU A 8 -4.38 35.37 26.27
N THR A 9 -5.54 35.66 26.88
CA THR A 9 -6.26 34.67 27.71
C THR A 9 -7.47 34.00 27.03
N ILE A 10 -7.84 34.39 25.81
CA ILE A 10 -8.97 33.77 25.08
C ILE A 10 -8.53 32.60 24.19
N VAL A 11 -7.25 32.55 23.76
CA VAL A 11 -6.73 31.49 22.87
C VAL A 11 -6.54 30.16 23.61
N HIS A 12 -6.40 30.17 24.93
CA HIS A 12 -6.09 28.96 25.70
C HIS A 12 -7.28 28.05 26.04
N ARG A 13 -8.53 28.47 25.82
CA ARG A 13 -9.72 27.67 26.20
C ARG A 13 -10.43 26.90 25.07
N PHE A 14 -10.00 27.03 23.82
CA PHE A 14 -10.60 26.28 22.72
C PHE A 14 -9.83 25.00 22.32
N HIS A 15 -8.70 24.72 22.98
CA HIS A 15 -7.88 23.54 22.69
C HIS A 15 -8.39 22.22 23.30
N GLU A 16 -9.35 22.25 24.23
CA GLU A 16 -9.74 21.05 25.00
C GLU A 16 -10.96 20.28 24.45
N GLU A 17 -11.74 20.80 23.49
CA GLU A 17 -12.99 20.13 23.08
C GLU A 17 -13.01 19.48 21.68
N LEU A 18 -11.91 19.49 20.92
CA LEU A 18 -11.81 18.78 19.62
C LEU A 18 -10.48 18.02 19.43
N GLY A 19 -9.73 17.80 20.50
CA GLY A 19 -8.50 17.00 20.48
C GLY A 19 -8.81 15.52 20.30
N GLY A 20 -9.01 15.07 19.06
CA GLY A 20 -8.79 13.67 18.71
C GLY A 20 -7.36 13.32 19.11
N GLU A 21 -7.20 12.29 19.94
CA GLU A 21 -5.90 11.84 20.42
C GLU A 21 -4.92 11.67 19.25
N LYS A 22 -3.75 12.31 19.35
CA LYS A 22 -2.61 11.98 18.50
C LYS A 22 -2.28 10.50 18.74
N HIS A 23 -2.61 9.64 17.79
CA HIS A 23 -2.01 8.31 17.72
C HIS A 23 -0.53 8.50 17.34
N GLU A 24 0.34 8.65 18.33
CA GLU A 24 1.79 8.54 18.14
C GLU A 24 2.10 7.08 17.78
N HIS A 25 2.32 6.82 16.49
CA HIS A 25 2.85 5.55 16.01
C HIS A 25 4.36 5.49 16.30
N PRO A 26 4.86 4.45 16.99
CA PRO A 26 6.29 4.28 17.24
C PRO A 26 6.95 3.64 16.01
N LEU A 27 7.14 4.43 14.96
CA LEU A 27 8.10 4.13 13.91
C LEU A 27 9.13 5.27 13.87
N LEU A 28 10.38 4.86 13.74
CA LEU A 28 11.63 5.63 13.89
C LEU A 28 11.60 7.01 13.20
N PRO A 29 12.43 7.98 13.67
CA PRO A 29 12.46 9.34 13.14
C PRO A 29 13.02 9.33 11.71
N LEU A 30 12.13 9.13 10.74
CA LEU A 30 12.40 9.38 9.34
C LEU A 30 12.19 10.88 9.11
N GLU A 31 13.27 11.56 8.74
CA GLU A 31 13.27 12.97 8.42
C GLU A 31 12.16 13.28 7.41
N TYR A 32 11.36 14.31 7.73
CA TYR A 32 10.28 14.82 6.91
C TYR A 32 10.82 15.24 5.53
N GLY A 33 10.50 14.47 4.50
CA GLY A 33 10.78 14.83 3.11
C GLY A 33 10.49 13.70 2.14
N HIS A 34 9.48 13.93 1.27
CA HIS A 34 9.13 13.14 0.08
C HIS A 34 8.34 11.83 0.31
N PRO A 35 7.49 11.44 -0.67
CA PRO A 35 6.84 10.13 -0.69
C PRO A 35 7.88 9.04 -0.55
N VAL A 36 7.51 7.92 0.09
CA VAL A 36 8.39 6.75 0.24
C VAL A 36 8.82 6.30 -1.14
N THR A 37 10.02 6.73 -1.51
CA THR A 37 10.61 6.45 -2.79
C THR A 37 11.67 5.40 -2.55
N VAL A 38 11.53 4.22 -3.15
CA VAL A 38 12.59 3.21 -3.07
C VAL A 38 13.75 3.68 -3.95
N THR A 39 14.86 4.03 -3.31
CA THR A 39 16.11 4.47 -3.94
C THR A 39 17.12 3.31 -4.03
N ASP A 40 18.25 3.53 -4.71
CA ASP A 40 19.34 2.54 -4.72
C ASP A 40 19.92 2.28 -3.33
N ALA A 41 19.89 3.28 -2.44
CA ALA A 41 20.40 3.16 -1.09
C ALA A 41 19.57 2.20 -0.22
N ASP A 42 18.30 2.00 -0.60
CA ASP A 42 17.39 1.14 0.15
C ASP A 42 17.61 -0.35 -0.17
N ILE A 43 18.30 -0.69 -1.27
CA ILE A 43 18.46 -2.07 -1.74
C ILE A 43 19.23 -2.92 -0.72
N LEU A 44 18.50 -3.80 -0.03
CA LEU A 44 19.08 -4.72 0.94
C LEU A 44 19.80 -5.90 0.25
N ALA A 45 20.94 -6.30 0.81
CA ALA A 45 21.62 -7.53 0.44
C ALA A 45 20.76 -8.75 0.83
N GLY A 46 20.70 -9.76 -0.03
CA GLY A 46 19.94 -11.00 0.21
C GLY A 46 18.45 -10.98 -0.17
N LEU A 47 17.92 -9.86 -0.69
CA LEU A 47 16.58 -9.83 -1.26
C LEU A 47 16.43 -10.85 -2.40
N THR A 48 15.44 -11.71 -2.31
CA THR A 48 15.05 -12.66 -3.35
C THR A 48 14.14 -11.98 -4.36
N THR A 49 14.29 -12.25 -5.65
CA THR A 49 13.40 -11.73 -6.69
C THR A 49 12.29 -12.72 -7.09
N GLU A 50 12.10 -13.80 -6.32
CA GLU A 50 11.20 -14.92 -6.65
C GLU A 50 9.74 -14.50 -6.87
N ASN A 51 9.30 -13.40 -6.24
CA ASN A 51 7.94 -12.89 -6.36
C ASN A 51 7.84 -11.64 -7.26
N VAL A 52 8.89 -11.34 -8.02
CA VAL A 52 8.86 -10.36 -9.12
C VAL A 52 9.06 -11.12 -10.43
N ALA A 53 8.07 -11.05 -11.32
CA ALA A 53 8.15 -11.71 -12.62
C ALA A 53 9.05 -10.89 -13.55
N VAL A 54 10.05 -11.51 -14.17
CA VAL A 54 10.82 -10.89 -15.24
C VAL A 54 10.34 -11.46 -16.58
N ILE A 55 9.85 -10.59 -17.45
CA ILE A 55 9.32 -10.94 -18.77
C ILE A 55 10.20 -10.30 -19.83
N GLU A 56 10.98 -11.13 -20.52
CA GLU A 56 11.68 -10.72 -21.73
C GLU A 56 10.71 -10.68 -22.92
N MET A 57 10.62 -9.53 -23.57
CA MET A 57 9.86 -9.37 -24.82
C MET A 57 10.85 -9.14 -25.97
N ARG A 58 10.76 -9.94 -27.04
CA ARG A 58 11.61 -9.80 -28.24
C ARG A 58 10.88 -9.20 -29.44
N GLY A 59 11.63 -8.54 -30.33
CA GLY A 59 11.16 -8.11 -31.66
C GLY A 59 10.20 -6.90 -31.66
N ASN A 60 9.27 -6.87 -32.63
CA ASN A 60 8.31 -5.78 -32.87
C ASN A 60 7.28 -5.56 -31.75
N ARG A 61 7.41 -6.22 -30.58
CA ARG A 61 6.52 -6.01 -29.44
C ARG A 61 6.80 -4.71 -28.67
N PHE A 62 7.93 -4.05 -28.96
CA PHE A 62 8.16 -2.65 -28.62
C PHE A 62 7.88 -1.75 -29.83
N ARG A 63 6.63 -1.68 -30.28
CA ARG A 63 6.25 -0.75 -31.37
C ARG A 63 6.12 0.66 -30.79
N SER A 64 6.95 1.57 -31.27
CA SER A 64 6.64 3.00 -31.24
C SER A 64 5.31 3.21 -31.97
N LEU A 65 4.35 3.88 -31.34
CA LEU A 65 3.14 4.33 -32.00
C LEU A 65 3.09 5.85 -31.91
N ASN A 66 2.95 6.48 -33.08
CA ASN A 66 2.60 7.88 -33.18
C ASN A 66 1.20 8.10 -32.58
N GLY A 67 1.07 9.06 -31.67
CA GLY A 67 -0.20 9.44 -31.05
C GLY A 67 -0.23 9.17 -29.54
N ASN A 68 -1.27 9.65 -28.86
CA ASN A 68 -1.47 9.56 -27.40
C ASN A 68 -1.64 8.12 -26.86
N ASP A 69 -1.39 7.10 -27.67
CA ASP A 69 -1.43 5.68 -27.31
C ASP A 69 -0.02 5.21 -26.93
N PHE A 70 0.34 5.38 -25.66
CA PHE A 70 1.58 4.81 -25.13
C PHE A 70 1.36 3.31 -24.93
N PRO A 71 2.04 2.45 -25.70
CA PRO A 71 3.05 1.71 -24.97
C PRO A 71 4.31 1.39 -25.77
N LEU A 72 5.42 1.44 -25.05
CA LEU A 72 6.66 0.81 -25.46
C LEU A 72 6.54 -0.73 -25.48
N SER A 73 5.45 -1.36 -25.05
CA SER A 73 5.31 -2.83 -24.99
C SER A 73 3.86 -3.29 -25.21
N ASN A 74 3.65 -4.49 -25.76
CA ASN A 74 2.32 -5.10 -25.79
C ASN A 74 1.98 -5.69 -24.40
N TRP A 75 1.37 -4.90 -23.50
CA TRP A 75 1.02 -5.32 -22.14
C TRP A 75 0.15 -6.58 -22.07
N VAL A 76 -0.68 -6.80 -23.09
CA VAL A 76 -1.52 -8.00 -23.19
C VAL A 76 -0.63 -9.25 -23.36
N ASP A 77 0.37 -9.18 -24.24
CA ASP A 77 1.33 -10.28 -24.41
C ASP A 77 2.18 -10.47 -23.15
N ALA A 78 2.62 -9.38 -22.51
CA ALA A 78 3.38 -9.46 -21.26
C ALA A 78 2.57 -10.14 -20.15
N PHE A 79 1.28 -9.82 -20.02
CA PHE A 79 0.40 -10.47 -19.07
C PHE A 79 0.10 -11.93 -19.45
N ALA A 80 0.03 -12.26 -20.73
CA ALA A 80 -0.11 -13.65 -21.17
C ALA A 80 1.04 -14.52 -20.67
N GLU A 81 2.29 -14.03 -20.76
CA GLU A 81 3.47 -14.73 -20.22
C GLU A 81 3.40 -14.89 -18.70
N VAL A 82 2.95 -13.87 -17.97
CA VAL A 82 2.74 -13.95 -16.50
C VAL A 82 1.70 -15.02 -16.18
N LYS A 83 0.55 -14.98 -16.87
CA LYS A 83 -0.54 -15.93 -16.69
C LYS A 83 -0.09 -17.37 -17.00
N ASP A 84 0.69 -17.57 -18.05
CA ASP A 84 1.13 -18.91 -18.47
C ASP A 84 2.13 -19.52 -17.48
N ARG A 85 2.96 -18.70 -16.81
CA ARG A 85 3.89 -19.16 -15.77
C ARG A 85 3.25 -19.32 -14.39
N TYR A 86 2.36 -18.42 -14.03
CA TYR A 86 1.94 -18.25 -12.64
C TYR A 86 0.46 -18.52 -12.41
N GLY A 87 -0.36 -18.48 -13.46
CA GLY A 87 -1.81 -18.67 -13.44
C GLY A 87 -2.61 -17.36 -13.52
N ASP A 88 -3.93 -17.49 -13.72
CA ASP A 88 -4.87 -16.36 -13.82
C ASP A 88 -5.53 -16.04 -12.47
N CYS A 89 -4.72 -15.62 -11.49
CA CYS A 89 -5.21 -15.31 -10.14
C CYS A 89 -4.95 -13.87 -9.70
N PHE A 90 -4.65 -12.94 -10.62
CA PHE A 90 -4.36 -11.56 -10.25
C PHE A 90 -5.54 -10.63 -10.55
N ASP A 91 -5.86 -9.78 -9.59
CA ASP A 91 -6.81 -8.67 -9.74
C ASP A 91 -6.11 -7.45 -10.38
N PHE A 92 -4.81 -7.29 -10.09
CA PHE A 92 -3.97 -6.24 -10.64
C PHE A 92 -2.68 -6.83 -11.26
N VAL A 93 -2.19 -6.24 -12.34
CA VAL A 93 -0.82 -6.44 -12.80
C VAL A 93 -0.09 -5.09 -12.79
N VAL A 94 1.04 -5.03 -12.11
CA VAL A 94 1.86 -3.83 -11.93
C VAL A 94 3.13 -3.98 -12.76
N PHE A 95 3.18 -3.28 -13.89
CA PHE A 95 4.30 -3.31 -14.80
C PHE A 95 5.34 -2.24 -14.47
N PHE A 96 6.60 -2.64 -14.58
CA PHE A 96 7.78 -1.80 -14.61
C PHE A 96 8.52 -2.08 -15.90
N THR A 97 9.14 -1.05 -16.49
CA THR A 97 9.99 -1.22 -17.66
C THR A 97 11.44 -1.08 -17.27
N ASP A 98 12.26 -1.98 -17.78
CA ASP A 98 13.71 -1.88 -17.73
C ASP A 98 14.18 -0.43 -18.06
N PRO A 99 15.02 0.19 -17.21
CA PRO A 99 15.44 1.58 -17.37
C PRO A 99 16.26 1.85 -18.64
N ARG A 100 16.73 0.79 -19.32
CA ARG A 100 17.44 0.88 -20.60
C ARG A 100 16.48 1.06 -21.79
N LEU A 101 15.18 0.91 -21.56
CA LEU A 101 14.14 1.22 -22.55
C LEU A 101 13.83 2.73 -22.53
N PRO A 102 13.24 3.28 -23.61
CA PRO A 102 12.85 4.68 -23.62
C PRO A 102 11.99 5.03 -22.40
N SER A 103 12.19 6.22 -21.85
CA SER A 103 11.38 6.66 -20.71
C SER A 103 9.95 6.95 -21.17
N ILE A 104 9.00 6.63 -20.30
CA ILE A 104 7.61 7.04 -20.43
C ILE A 104 7.44 8.29 -19.59
N PRO A 105 6.83 9.39 -20.10
CA PRO A 105 6.80 10.68 -19.41
C PRO A 105 5.72 10.75 -18.30
N TYR A 106 5.49 9.65 -17.57
CA TYR A 106 4.52 9.56 -16.49
C TYR A 106 5.16 8.96 -15.23
N SER A 107 4.66 9.36 -14.05
CA SER A 107 5.08 8.75 -12.77
C SER A 107 4.45 7.38 -12.57
N GLY A 108 3.24 7.19 -13.08
CA GLY A 108 2.46 5.97 -13.11
C GLY A 108 1.22 6.17 -13.98
N TYR A 109 0.51 5.09 -14.32
CA TYR A 109 -0.86 5.19 -14.83
C TYR A 109 -1.67 3.90 -14.60
N HIS A 110 -2.99 4.09 -14.45
CA HIS A 110 -4.01 3.06 -14.41
C HIS A 110 -4.64 2.84 -15.77
N ARG A 111 -4.77 1.57 -16.15
CA ARG A 111 -5.63 1.14 -17.25
C ARG A 111 -6.66 0.15 -16.76
N ARG A 112 -7.93 0.52 -16.89
CA ARG A 112 -9.07 -0.34 -16.55
C ARG A 112 -9.15 -1.53 -17.52
N VAL A 113 -9.29 -2.74 -16.96
CA VAL A 113 -9.59 -3.97 -17.71
C VAL A 113 -11.02 -4.43 -17.45
N TYR A 114 -11.47 -4.31 -16.20
CA TYR A 114 -12.82 -4.68 -15.78
C TYR A 114 -13.35 -3.70 -14.73
N ASN A 115 -14.64 -3.38 -14.84
CA ASN A 115 -15.40 -2.70 -13.80
C ASN A 115 -16.87 -3.11 -13.86
N GLU A 116 -17.39 -3.44 -12.70
CA GLU A 116 -18.74 -3.89 -12.40
C GLU A 116 -19.38 -3.03 -11.31
N VAL A 117 -18.63 -2.03 -10.81
CA VAL A 117 -19.05 -1.22 -9.68
C VAL A 117 -19.91 -0.05 -10.19
N ASP A 118 -21.16 -0.01 -9.73
CA ASP A 118 -22.07 1.12 -9.97
C ASP A 118 -21.89 2.18 -8.87
N GLY A 119 -22.37 3.41 -9.13
CA GLY A 119 -22.39 4.51 -8.15
C GLY A 119 -21.03 5.19 -7.89
N ILE A 120 -20.01 4.87 -8.70
CA ILE A 120 -18.67 5.48 -8.64
C ILE A 120 -18.38 6.38 -9.87
N ASN A 121 -19.41 6.73 -10.65
CA ASN A 121 -19.30 7.45 -11.93
C ASN A 121 -18.29 6.81 -12.92
N ARG A 122 -18.09 5.50 -12.82
CA ARG A 122 -17.38 4.69 -13.81
C ARG A 122 -18.35 3.66 -14.37
N GLY A 123 -18.75 3.83 -15.63
CA GLY A 123 -19.63 2.86 -16.27
C GLY A 123 -19.04 1.45 -16.27
N ASN A 124 -19.93 0.45 -16.33
CA ASN A 124 -19.55 -0.95 -16.43
C ASN A 124 -18.71 -1.20 -17.69
N TYR A 125 -17.65 -1.99 -17.55
CA TYR A 125 -16.65 -2.20 -18.58
C TYR A 125 -16.03 -3.59 -18.44
N ASN A 126 -15.85 -4.29 -19.54
CA ASN A 126 -15.23 -5.59 -19.53
C ASN A 126 -14.42 -5.84 -20.80
N SER A 127 -13.10 -5.74 -20.67
CA SER A 127 -12.13 -6.08 -21.70
C SER A 127 -11.31 -7.32 -21.34
N ARG A 128 -11.74 -8.10 -20.35
CA ARG A 128 -11.01 -9.30 -19.89
C ARG A 128 -10.76 -10.32 -21.00
N ALA A 129 -11.65 -10.41 -21.98
CA ALA A 129 -11.47 -11.26 -23.16
C ALA A 129 -10.19 -10.89 -23.96
N THR A 130 -9.86 -9.60 -24.08
CA THR A 130 -8.62 -9.14 -24.73
C THR A 130 -7.38 -9.61 -23.97
N TRP A 131 -7.47 -9.72 -22.64
CA TRP A 131 -6.37 -10.14 -21.77
C TRP A 131 -6.33 -11.66 -21.54
N ASN A 132 -7.26 -12.41 -22.14
CA ASN A 132 -7.46 -13.83 -21.89
C ASN A 132 -7.46 -14.17 -20.38
N SER A 133 -8.19 -13.36 -19.61
CA SER A 133 -8.29 -13.48 -18.15
C SER A 133 -9.76 -13.58 -17.74
N ALA A 134 -10.03 -14.26 -16.64
CA ALA A 134 -11.32 -14.23 -15.93
C ALA A 134 -11.27 -13.29 -14.72
N ARG A 135 -10.08 -12.86 -14.28
CA ARG A 135 -9.89 -12.17 -12.99
C ARG A 135 -9.36 -10.76 -13.10
N LEU A 136 -8.50 -10.45 -14.06
CA LEU A 136 -7.80 -9.16 -14.14
C LEU A 136 -8.76 -7.98 -14.14
N GLN A 137 -8.53 -7.03 -13.24
CA GLN A 137 -9.36 -5.84 -13.05
C GLN A 137 -8.67 -4.60 -13.60
N SER A 138 -7.37 -4.47 -13.35
CA SER A 138 -6.59 -3.32 -13.81
C SER A 138 -5.17 -3.71 -14.20
N GLN A 139 -4.65 -3.02 -15.22
CA GLN A 139 -3.23 -2.95 -15.54
C GLN A 139 -2.70 -1.63 -15.01
N LEU A 140 -1.65 -1.68 -14.19
CA LEU A 140 -0.92 -0.51 -13.72
C LEU A 140 0.45 -0.50 -14.40
N TRP A 141 0.98 0.69 -14.64
CA TRP A 141 2.39 0.86 -14.95
C TRP A 141 3.00 1.89 -14.00
N MET A 142 4.21 1.62 -13.54
CA MET A 142 4.92 2.47 -12.59
C MET A 142 6.22 2.97 -13.21
N GLY A 143 6.36 4.29 -13.30
CA GLY A 143 7.58 4.98 -13.74
C GLY A 143 8.46 5.44 -12.58
N ARG A 144 7.91 5.47 -11.37
CA ARG A 144 8.61 5.80 -10.13
C ARG A 144 8.37 4.71 -9.09
N PHE A 145 9.34 4.53 -8.21
CA PHE A 145 9.22 3.60 -7.09
C PHE A 145 8.57 4.28 -5.88
N SER A 146 7.31 4.72 -6.00
CA SER A 146 6.58 5.42 -4.94
C SER A 146 5.38 4.61 -4.47
N LEU A 147 5.26 4.42 -3.15
CA LEU A 147 4.07 3.79 -2.55
C LEU A 147 2.82 4.64 -2.70
N GLY A 148 2.93 5.97 -2.53
CA GLY A 148 1.80 6.89 -2.71
C GLY A 148 1.26 6.81 -4.14
N THR A 149 2.14 6.88 -5.13
CA THR A 149 1.76 6.71 -6.54
C THR A 149 1.17 5.32 -6.80
N LEU A 150 1.72 4.26 -6.22
CA LEU A 150 1.15 2.92 -6.40
C LEU A 150 -0.27 2.83 -5.83
N LEU A 151 -0.52 3.39 -4.64
CA LEU A 151 -1.86 3.45 -4.06
C LEU A 151 -2.81 4.31 -4.90
N GLN A 152 -2.34 5.43 -5.45
CA GLN A 152 -3.09 6.25 -6.39
C GLN A 152 -3.53 5.44 -7.62
N GLU A 153 -2.59 4.74 -8.25
CA GLU A 153 -2.89 3.91 -9.43
C GLU A 153 -3.82 2.75 -9.12
N ILE A 154 -3.71 2.13 -7.93
CA ILE A 154 -4.69 1.13 -7.45
C ILE A 154 -6.06 1.79 -7.23
N GLY A 155 -6.09 2.99 -6.63
CA GLY A 155 -7.29 3.72 -6.24
C GLY A 155 -8.12 4.21 -7.43
N HIS A 156 -7.50 4.49 -8.59
CA HIS A 156 -8.20 4.81 -9.85
C HIS A 156 -9.16 3.73 -10.34
N ARG A 157 -9.08 2.52 -9.78
CA ARG A 157 -10.13 1.52 -9.96
C ARG A 157 -11.50 2.03 -9.48
N TRP A 158 -11.55 2.88 -8.44
CA TRP A 158 -12.78 3.30 -7.77
C TRP A 158 -12.94 4.82 -7.62
N GLY A 159 -11.89 5.53 -7.19
CA GLY A 159 -11.97 6.90 -6.68
C GLY A 159 -11.75 7.99 -7.73
N SER A 160 -12.04 9.24 -7.36
CA SER A 160 -11.77 10.44 -8.16
C SER A 160 -12.51 10.58 -9.49
N PHE A 161 -13.75 10.05 -9.53
CA PHE A 161 -14.66 10.23 -10.67
C PHE A 161 -16.04 10.77 -10.30
N VAL A 162 -16.43 10.78 -9.03
CA VAL A 162 -17.82 11.06 -8.62
C VAL A 162 -18.20 12.54 -8.67
N ARG A 163 -19.46 12.79 -9.01
CA ARG A 163 -20.09 14.10 -8.90
C ARG A 163 -20.98 14.14 -7.66
N TYR A 164 -21.49 15.32 -7.35
CA TYR A 164 -22.43 15.51 -6.24
C TYR A 164 -23.59 16.43 -6.62
N ARG A 165 -24.65 16.38 -5.82
CA ARG A 165 -25.74 17.38 -5.80
C ARG A 165 -25.97 17.86 -4.38
N ILE A 166 -26.19 19.16 -4.19
CA ILE A 166 -26.52 19.70 -2.86
C ILE A 166 -27.89 19.21 -2.43
N ASN A 167 -28.94 19.42 -3.24
CA ASN A 167 -30.28 18.89 -3.01
C ASN A 167 -30.75 17.99 -4.16
N PRO A 168 -31.80 17.17 -3.95
CA PRO A 168 -32.45 16.45 -5.04
C PRO A 168 -32.94 17.42 -6.11
N GLY A 169 -32.51 17.21 -7.37
CA GLY A 169 -32.89 18.05 -8.51
C GLY A 169 -31.91 19.18 -8.85
N ASP A 170 -31.03 19.58 -7.92
CA ASP A 170 -30.01 20.61 -8.17
C ASP A 170 -29.03 20.16 -9.27
N PRO A 171 -28.44 21.06 -10.07
CA PRO A 171 -27.43 20.70 -11.08
C PRO A 171 -26.31 19.80 -10.54
N LEU A 172 -25.75 18.95 -11.42
CA LEU A 172 -24.57 18.15 -11.09
C LEU A 172 -23.35 19.05 -10.91
N GLN A 173 -22.59 18.79 -9.85
CA GLN A 173 -21.33 19.47 -9.55
C GLN A 173 -20.17 18.47 -9.58
N ASN A 174 -19.01 18.91 -10.05
CA ASN A 174 -17.81 18.08 -10.23
C ASN A 174 -16.56 18.67 -9.57
N ASP A 175 -16.73 19.63 -8.67
CA ASP A 175 -15.65 20.41 -8.04
C ASP A 175 -14.79 19.62 -7.06
N LEU A 176 -15.20 18.40 -6.70
CA LEU A 176 -14.38 17.48 -5.91
C LEU A 176 -13.16 16.98 -6.68
N MET A 177 -13.09 17.18 -8.00
CA MET A 177 -12.05 16.61 -8.87
C MET A 177 -11.36 17.66 -9.72
N LEU A 178 -10.10 17.39 -10.10
CA LEU A 178 -9.44 18.17 -11.13
C LEU A 178 -10.19 18.10 -12.48
N PRO A 179 -10.09 19.14 -13.32
CA PRO A 179 -10.61 19.09 -14.69
C PRO A 179 -10.07 17.87 -15.45
N GLY A 180 -10.97 17.03 -15.98
CA GLY A 180 -10.63 15.76 -16.63
C GLY A 180 -10.80 14.52 -15.75
N GLY A 181 -11.00 14.70 -14.45
CA GLY A 181 -11.17 13.62 -13.47
C GLY A 181 -9.87 12.88 -13.16
N GLY A 182 -9.98 11.76 -12.45
CA GLY A 182 -8.84 10.93 -12.07
C GLY A 182 -8.16 11.39 -10.78
N HIS A 183 -8.18 12.67 -10.43
CA HIS A 183 -7.63 13.13 -9.14
C HIS A 183 -8.62 14.00 -8.40
N TRP A 184 -8.54 13.96 -7.07
CA TRP A 184 -9.24 14.92 -6.22
C TRP A 184 -8.73 16.33 -6.47
N ALA A 185 -9.65 17.29 -6.39
CA ALA A 185 -9.33 18.70 -6.54
C ALA A 185 -8.54 19.20 -5.34
N ARG A 186 -7.69 20.20 -5.56
CA ARG A 186 -6.93 20.85 -4.48
C ARG A 186 -7.84 21.47 -3.41
N GLU A 187 -9.04 21.85 -3.80
CA GLU A 187 -10.06 22.44 -2.95
C GLU A 187 -10.75 21.38 -2.07
N PHE A 188 -10.63 20.10 -2.40
CA PHE A 188 -11.21 19.02 -1.61
C PHE A 188 -10.25 18.61 -0.48
N ASP A 189 -10.70 18.76 0.77
CA ASP A 189 -9.98 18.25 1.94
C ASP A 189 -10.16 16.73 1.99
N ASP A 190 -9.22 16.02 1.38
CA ASP A 190 -9.24 14.58 1.22
C ASP A 190 -8.49 13.83 2.33
N GLY A 191 -8.03 14.51 3.38
CA GLY A 191 -7.41 13.85 4.53
C GLY A 191 -6.13 13.06 4.20
N ASN A 192 -5.31 13.57 3.27
CA ASN A 192 -4.05 13.00 2.79
C ASN A 192 -4.27 11.77 1.90
N SER A 193 -5.32 11.79 1.07
CA SER A 193 -5.57 10.66 0.19
C SER A 193 -4.47 10.56 -0.86
N PRO A 194 -3.99 9.35 -1.20
CA PRO A 194 -3.14 9.18 -2.38
C PRO A 194 -3.89 9.50 -3.69
N MET A 195 -5.17 9.86 -3.63
CA MET A 195 -6.00 10.21 -4.78
C MET A 195 -5.94 11.71 -5.14
N ASP A 196 -5.24 12.54 -4.36
CA ASP A 196 -4.84 13.89 -4.78
C ASP A 196 -3.73 13.85 -5.85
N TYR A 197 -3.34 15.04 -6.32
CA TYR A 197 -2.17 15.21 -7.18
C TYR A 197 -1.09 16.08 -6.52
N ASP A 198 -1.42 16.79 -5.44
CA ASP A 198 -0.54 17.78 -4.84
C ASP A 198 0.16 17.33 -3.56
N GLU A 199 -0.21 16.19 -2.97
CA GLU A 199 0.38 15.66 -1.73
C GLU A 199 0.33 16.73 -0.61
N GLU A 200 -0.76 17.48 -0.53
CA GLU A 200 -0.97 18.61 0.39
C GLU A 200 -2.17 18.37 1.29
N ARG A 201 -2.10 18.83 2.55
CA ARG A 201 -3.24 18.79 3.48
C ARG A 201 -3.73 20.17 3.86
N HIS A 202 -5.00 20.25 4.22
CA HIS A 202 -5.61 21.46 4.76
C HIS A 202 -5.83 21.33 6.26
N ILE A 203 -5.39 22.34 7.00
CA ILE A 203 -5.62 22.48 8.44
C ILE A 203 -6.51 23.71 8.63
N ARG A 204 -7.73 23.51 9.12
CA ARG A 204 -8.67 24.60 9.39
C ARG A 204 -8.16 25.45 10.56
N LEU A 205 -7.89 26.74 10.32
CA LEU A 205 -7.44 27.67 11.37
C LEU A 205 -8.62 28.40 12.00
N ASN A 206 -9.61 28.78 11.19
CA ASN A 206 -10.85 29.41 11.62
C ASN A 206 -11.98 29.15 10.61
N ASN A 207 -13.08 29.92 10.68
CA ASN A 207 -14.24 29.70 9.82
C ASN A 207 -13.95 29.84 8.32
N THR A 208 -13.04 30.73 7.94
CA THR A 208 -12.75 31.10 6.55
C THR A 208 -11.27 30.99 6.19
N THR A 209 -10.40 30.59 7.11
CA THR A 209 -8.95 30.49 6.87
C THR A 209 -8.44 29.09 7.14
N TRP A 210 -7.59 28.62 6.22
CA TRP A 210 -6.95 27.33 6.23
C TRP A 210 -5.44 27.49 6.06
N LEU A 211 -4.68 26.60 6.68
CA LEU A 211 -3.28 26.38 6.37
C LEU A 211 -3.20 25.19 5.41
N ARG A 212 -2.65 25.41 4.23
CA ARG A 212 -2.22 24.33 3.34
C ARG A 212 -0.75 24.04 3.58
N GLU A 213 -0.40 22.77 3.70
CA GLU A 213 1.00 22.35 3.83
C GLU A 213 1.28 21.01 3.14
N PRO A 214 2.51 20.81 2.63
CA PRO A 214 2.91 19.50 2.10
C PRO A 214 2.79 18.41 3.16
N VAL A 215 2.26 17.26 2.75
CA VAL A 215 2.27 16.03 3.55
C VAL A 215 3.63 15.34 3.38
N GLY A 216 4.20 14.86 4.48
CA GLY A 216 5.45 14.10 4.47
C GLY A 216 5.22 12.60 4.59
N GLY A 217 5.98 11.79 3.81
CA GLY A 217 6.26 10.39 4.16
C GLY A 217 5.11 9.38 4.03
N PHE A 218 4.88 8.61 5.11
CA PHE A 218 4.03 7.42 5.19
C PHE A 218 2.54 7.70 5.46
N GLU A 219 2.13 8.96 5.39
CA GLU A 219 0.81 9.41 5.86
C GLU A 219 -0.33 9.19 4.84
N PHE A 220 -0.04 8.66 3.65
CA PHE A 220 -1.05 8.39 2.64
C PHE A 220 -1.99 7.26 3.06
N LYS A 221 -3.25 7.61 3.24
CA LYS A 221 -4.36 6.70 3.54
C LYS A 221 -5.55 7.12 2.70
N TYR A 222 -6.33 6.17 2.21
CA TYR A 222 -7.54 6.54 1.47
C TYR A 222 -8.50 7.29 2.40
N CYS A 223 -9.07 8.38 1.89
CA CYS A 223 -10.03 9.16 2.66
C CYS A 223 -11.33 8.38 2.89
N ASN A 224 -12.18 8.84 3.80
CA ASN A 224 -13.46 8.17 4.05
C ASN A 224 -14.34 8.06 2.80
N LEU A 225 -14.29 9.05 1.89
CA LEU A 225 -15.01 8.98 0.62
C LEU A 225 -14.40 7.91 -0.30
N ASP A 226 -13.08 7.85 -0.44
CA ASP A 226 -12.38 6.79 -1.19
C ASP A 226 -12.76 5.41 -0.67
N LEU A 227 -12.69 5.22 0.65
CA LEU A 227 -13.04 3.94 1.27
C LEU A 227 -14.51 3.56 1.04
N TYR A 228 -15.43 4.51 0.96
CA TYR A 228 -16.80 4.20 0.52
C TYR A 228 -16.86 3.78 -0.96
N LEU A 229 -16.17 4.49 -1.86
CA LEU A 229 -16.16 4.17 -3.29
C LEU A 229 -15.50 2.81 -3.58
N MET A 230 -14.43 2.49 -2.85
CA MET A 230 -13.76 1.18 -2.83
C MET A 230 -14.65 0.07 -2.24
N GLY A 231 -15.66 0.45 -1.45
CA GLY A 231 -16.53 -0.50 -0.77
C GLY A 231 -16.00 -1.03 0.53
N MET A 232 -15.16 -0.27 1.22
CA MET A 232 -14.60 -0.57 2.52
C MET A 232 -15.38 0.08 3.65
N LYS A 233 -16.18 1.11 3.39
CA LYS A 233 -17.08 1.76 4.37
C LYS A 233 -18.53 1.77 3.91
N GLU A 234 -19.45 1.58 4.84
CA GLU A 234 -20.87 1.85 4.64
C GLU A 234 -21.14 3.38 4.65
N PRO A 235 -22.23 3.87 4.02
CA PRO A 235 -22.53 5.30 3.91
C PRO A 235 -22.51 6.08 5.24
N ASN A 236 -22.91 5.44 6.34
CA ASN A 236 -22.97 6.06 7.67
C ASN A 236 -21.60 6.16 8.36
N GLU A 237 -20.61 5.38 7.94
CA GLU A 237 -19.25 5.41 8.49
C GLU A 237 -18.39 6.53 7.90
N VAL A 238 -18.79 7.10 6.75
CA VAL A 238 -18.00 8.11 6.03
C VAL A 238 -17.96 9.45 6.75
N GLY A 239 -19.05 9.81 7.41
CA GLY A 239 -19.20 11.13 8.03
C GLY A 239 -19.29 12.26 6.99
N ARG A 240 -18.82 13.43 7.38
CA ARG A 240 -18.75 14.63 6.53
C ARG A 240 -17.36 14.77 5.94
N PHE A 241 -17.28 15.33 4.75
CA PHE A 241 -16.05 15.71 4.09
C PHE A 241 -16.20 17.12 3.49
N THR A 242 -15.11 17.84 3.29
CA THR A 242 -15.15 19.29 3.03
C THR A 242 -14.61 19.64 1.67
N LEU A 243 -15.39 20.38 0.88
CA LEU A 243 -14.89 21.18 -0.23
C LEU A 243 -14.69 22.62 0.27
N ILE A 244 -13.54 23.21 -0.01
CA ILE A 244 -13.23 24.59 0.36
C ILE A 244 -13.63 25.49 -0.81
N GLU A 245 -14.74 26.20 -0.68
CA GLU A 245 -15.25 27.15 -1.68
C GLU A 245 -14.50 28.49 -1.59
N ASP A 246 -14.47 29.25 -2.68
CA ASP A 246 -13.78 30.54 -2.80
C ASP A 246 -12.26 30.47 -2.51
N TYR A 247 -11.65 29.32 -2.83
CA TYR A 247 -10.27 28.96 -2.52
C TYR A 247 -9.22 29.96 -3.03
N THR A 248 -8.75 30.85 -2.15
CA THR A 248 -7.88 31.97 -2.52
C THR A 248 -6.62 32.03 -1.65
N PRO A 249 -5.40 31.96 -2.23
CA PRO A 249 -4.16 32.13 -1.46
C PRO A 249 -4.05 33.52 -0.82
N ILE A 250 -3.74 33.54 0.48
CA ILE A 250 -3.47 34.76 1.26
C ILE A 250 -1.96 35.00 1.31
N GLY A 251 -1.50 36.07 0.66
CA GLY A 251 -0.09 36.47 0.69
C GLY A 251 0.85 35.47 0.00
N PRO A 252 2.18 35.68 0.09
CA PRO A 252 3.16 34.79 -0.53
C PRO A 252 3.25 33.44 0.21
N PRO A 253 3.71 32.36 -0.47
CA PRO A 253 4.00 31.10 0.19
C PRO A 253 5.00 31.28 1.33
N MET A 254 4.72 30.61 2.44
CA MET A 254 5.58 30.54 3.61
C MET A 254 6.71 29.50 3.40
N PRO A 255 7.79 29.55 4.20
CA PRO A 255 8.86 28.55 4.16
C PRO A 255 8.32 27.12 4.31
N GLY A 256 8.88 26.21 3.51
CA GLY A 256 8.48 24.79 3.47
C GLY A 256 7.26 24.49 2.58
N GLY A 257 6.90 25.38 1.65
CA GLY A 257 5.78 25.17 0.72
C GLY A 257 4.40 25.46 1.30
N ARG A 258 4.34 25.93 2.55
CA ARG A 258 3.07 26.23 3.25
C ARG A 258 2.39 27.46 2.68
N GLN A 259 1.07 27.49 2.68
CA GLN A 259 0.28 28.60 2.14
C GLN A 259 -0.97 28.81 2.99
N LEU A 260 -1.23 30.06 3.38
CA LEU A 260 -2.54 30.41 3.94
C LEU A 260 -3.56 30.51 2.80
N ILE A 261 -4.75 29.97 3.02
CA ILE A 261 -5.86 29.99 2.09
C ILE A 261 -7.07 30.62 2.78
N GLU A 262 -7.73 31.55 2.09
CA GLU A 262 -9.07 32.01 2.40
C GLU A 262 -10.09 31.15 1.65
N GLY A 263 -11.15 30.71 2.32
CA GLY A 263 -12.21 29.92 1.72
C GLY A 263 -13.23 29.41 2.73
N THR A 264 -14.46 29.19 2.28
CA THR A 264 -15.58 28.74 3.12
C THR A 264 -15.78 27.21 3.04
N ALA A 265 -16.18 26.59 4.15
CA ALA A 265 -16.31 25.14 4.24
C ALA A 265 -17.66 24.64 3.70
N LEU A 266 -17.70 24.11 2.48
CA LEU A 266 -18.83 23.32 2.01
C LEU A 266 -18.70 21.88 2.49
N ASN A 267 -19.50 21.55 3.49
CA ASN A 267 -19.51 20.21 4.04
C ASN A 267 -20.50 19.31 3.30
N LEU A 268 -19.99 18.23 2.74
CA LEU A 268 -20.73 17.23 1.99
C LEU A 268 -20.77 15.90 2.75
N THR A 269 -21.64 15.00 2.29
CA THR A 269 -21.77 13.62 2.79
C THR A 269 -21.96 12.67 1.61
N VAL A 270 -21.92 11.35 1.87
CA VAL A 270 -22.27 10.33 0.87
C VAL A 270 -23.67 10.53 0.29
N THR A 271 -24.58 11.17 1.02
CA THR A 271 -25.91 11.51 0.49
C THR A 271 -25.80 12.42 -0.75
N ASN A 272 -24.86 13.37 -0.76
CA ASN A 272 -24.65 14.26 -1.90
C ASN A 272 -24.14 13.51 -3.13
N ILE A 273 -23.29 12.49 -2.92
CA ILE A 273 -22.79 11.61 -3.98
C ILE A 273 -23.90 10.71 -4.51
N THR A 274 -24.66 10.06 -3.61
CA THR A 274 -25.72 9.12 -4.01
C THR A 274 -26.91 9.80 -4.69
N ARG A 275 -27.15 11.09 -4.44
CA ARG A 275 -28.08 11.91 -5.23
C ARG A 275 -27.64 12.11 -6.67
N ALA A 276 -26.33 12.08 -6.95
CA ALA A 276 -25.77 12.25 -8.29
C ALA A 276 -25.59 10.91 -9.00
N GLU A 277 -25.00 9.93 -8.34
CA GLU A 277 -24.52 8.68 -8.95
C GLU A 277 -25.36 7.45 -8.59
N GLY A 278 -26.29 7.58 -7.65
CA GLY A 278 -26.98 6.44 -7.03
C GLY A 278 -26.13 5.76 -5.95
N SER A 279 -26.71 4.75 -5.30
CA SER A 279 -26.00 3.95 -4.30
C SER A 279 -24.89 3.13 -4.94
N ARG A 280 -23.73 3.07 -4.30
CA ARG A 280 -22.62 2.23 -4.74
C ARG A 280 -23.01 0.75 -4.66
N ARG A 281 -22.78 0.00 -5.76
CA ARG A 281 -23.02 -1.46 -5.83
C ARG A 281 -21.78 -2.18 -6.38
N PRO A 282 -21.34 -3.33 -5.82
CA PRO A 282 -21.84 -3.94 -4.57
C PRO A 282 -21.75 -2.95 -3.40
N ARG A 283 -22.41 -3.21 -2.27
CA ARG A 283 -22.20 -2.41 -1.04
C ARG A 283 -20.99 -2.93 -0.27
N GLU A 284 -20.65 -2.30 0.84
CA GLU A 284 -19.47 -2.64 1.65
C GLU A 284 -19.37 -4.15 1.94
N ARG A 285 -20.40 -4.72 2.57
CA ARG A 285 -20.40 -6.13 3.00
C ARG A 285 -20.29 -7.16 1.86
N ASP A 286 -20.69 -6.76 0.65
CA ASP A 286 -20.73 -7.62 -0.54
C ASP A 286 -19.51 -7.37 -1.45
N SER A 287 -18.56 -6.52 -1.01
CA SER A 287 -17.37 -6.15 -1.79
C SER A 287 -16.22 -7.10 -1.60
N GLN A 288 -15.42 -7.27 -2.66
CA GLN A 288 -14.12 -7.89 -2.56
C GLN A 288 -13.23 -7.12 -1.57
N LYS A 289 -12.61 -7.86 -0.64
CA LYS A 289 -11.64 -7.33 0.35
C LYS A 289 -10.23 -7.91 0.17
N ASN A 290 -10.12 -9.03 -0.53
CA ASN A 290 -8.87 -9.74 -0.73
C ASN A 290 -8.48 -9.60 -2.21
N PHE A 291 -7.43 -8.86 -2.47
CA PHE A 291 -6.93 -8.59 -3.81
C PHE A 291 -5.60 -9.30 -4.04
N ARG A 292 -5.27 -9.53 -5.31
CA ARG A 292 -3.99 -10.09 -5.72
C ARG A 292 -3.32 -9.21 -6.77
N ALA A 293 -2.04 -8.94 -6.62
CA ALA A 293 -1.28 -8.13 -7.56
C ALA A 293 0.03 -8.82 -8.00
N ALA A 294 0.23 -8.97 -9.31
CA ALA A 294 1.53 -9.41 -9.84
C ALA A 294 2.44 -8.20 -10.07
N PHE A 295 3.69 -8.27 -9.61
CA PHE A 295 4.71 -7.26 -9.91
C PHE A 295 5.61 -7.80 -11.02
N VAL A 296 5.75 -7.03 -12.10
CA VAL A 296 6.32 -7.53 -13.35
C VAL A 296 7.31 -6.53 -13.93
N VAL A 297 8.55 -6.96 -14.15
CA VAL A 297 9.56 -6.22 -14.90
C VAL A 297 9.57 -6.69 -16.34
N VAL A 298 9.38 -5.76 -17.27
CA VAL A 298 9.46 -6.01 -18.71
C VAL A 298 10.81 -5.53 -19.23
N THR A 299 11.53 -6.41 -19.92
CA THR A 299 12.85 -6.13 -20.50
C THR A 299 12.96 -6.64 -21.94
N ARG A 300 13.97 -6.16 -22.68
CA ARG A 300 14.35 -6.72 -24.00
C ARG A 300 15.39 -7.83 -23.90
N ASP A 301 16.08 -7.91 -22.77
CA ASP A 301 17.24 -8.77 -22.58
C ASP A 301 17.41 -9.00 -21.07
N GLU A 302 16.91 -10.15 -20.60
CA GLU A 302 16.94 -10.55 -19.19
C GLU A 302 18.37 -10.77 -18.68
N GLU A 303 19.26 -11.32 -19.51
CA GLU A 303 20.65 -11.57 -19.14
C GLU A 303 21.40 -10.29 -18.79
N ARG A 304 21.01 -9.18 -19.40
CA ARG A 304 21.62 -7.87 -19.17
C ARG A 304 20.82 -6.98 -18.21
N LEU A 305 19.69 -7.46 -17.66
CA LEU A 305 18.86 -6.69 -16.75
C LEU A 305 19.62 -6.40 -15.45
N ASP A 306 19.60 -5.15 -15.02
CA ASP A 306 20.21 -4.77 -13.75
C ASP A 306 19.40 -5.37 -12.59
N LEU A 307 20.01 -6.31 -11.86
CA LEU A 307 19.39 -6.95 -10.72
C LEU A 307 19.05 -5.95 -9.59
N ALA A 308 19.77 -4.82 -9.49
CA ALA A 308 19.43 -3.76 -8.54
C ALA A 308 18.04 -3.18 -8.82
N PHE A 309 17.68 -3.00 -10.10
CA PHE A 309 16.35 -2.56 -10.49
C PHE A 309 15.26 -3.54 -10.07
N VAL A 310 15.46 -4.84 -10.29
CA VAL A 310 14.50 -5.88 -9.87
C VAL A 310 14.36 -5.91 -8.35
N LYS A 311 15.46 -5.71 -7.61
CA LYS A 311 15.42 -5.62 -6.15
C LYS A 311 14.63 -4.39 -5.66
N LYS A 312 14.68 -3.25 -6.34
CA LYS A 312 13.79 -2.10 -6.00
C LYS A 312 12.32 -2.46 -6.18
N VAL A 313 11.98 -3.15 -7.26
CA VAL A 313 10.61 -3.64 -7.49
C VAL A 313 10.18 -4.59 -6.37
N GLU A 314 11.05 -5.52 -5.98
CA GLU A 314 10.80 -6.44 -4.87
C GLU A 314 10.58 -5.72 -3.54
N MET A 315 11.36 -4.68 -3.24
CA MET A 315 11.16 -3.87 -2.02
C MET A 315 9.81 -3.17 -2.01
N LEU A 316 9.45 -2.52 -3.12
CA LEU A 316 8.14 -1.89 -3.26
C LEU A 316 7.01 -2.93 -3.12
N ARG A 317 7.17 -4.10 -3.72
CA ARG A 317 6.23 -5.23 -3.62
C ARG A 317 6.03 -5.67 -2.16
N GLN A 318 7.11 -5.90 -1.42
CA GLN A 318 7.05 -6.32 -0.01
C GLN A 318 6.34 -5.30 0.87
N GLN A 319 6.56 -4.00 0.63
CA GLN A 319 5.89 -2.94 1.36
C GLN A 319 4.40 -2.84 1.00
N THR A 320 4.04 -3.08 -0.27
CA THR A 320 2.67 -2.89 -0.79
C THR A 320 1.61 -3.58 0.05
N GLU A 321 1.84 -4.81 0.53
CA GLU A 321 0.83 -5.56 1.30
C GLU A 321 0.45 -4.85 2.59
N GLN A 322 1.45 -4.43 3.37
CA GLN A 322 1.24 -3.71 4.63
C GLN A 322 0.65 -2.31 4.37
N TYR A 323 1.16 -1.59 3.37
CA TYR A 323 0.69 -0.23 3.08
C TYR A 323 -0.74 -0.21 2.58
N PHE A 324 -1.10 -1.14 1.69
CA PHE A 324 -2.48 -1.25 1.22
C PHE A 324 -3.44 -1.59 2.36
N GLN A 325 -3.03 -2.47 3.28
CA GLN A 325 -3.83 -2.79 4.45
C GLN A 325 -4.04 -1.57 5.35
N VAL A 326 -2.98 -0.84 5.69
CA VAL A 326 -3.07 0.37 6.52
C VAL A 326 -3.87 1.47 5.82
N ALA A 327 -3.60 1.74 4.54
CA ALA A 327 -4.29 2.74 3.75
C ALA A 327 -5.79 2.46 3.60
N THR A 328 -6.22 1.21 3.78
CA THR A 328 -7.62 0.79 3.72
C THR A 328 -8.29 0.64 5.09
N ASP A 329 -7.76 1.28 6.14
CA ASP A 329 -8.24 1.13 7.53
C ASP A 329 -8.26 -0.35 8.00
N ASN A 330 -7.33 -1.17 7.50
CA ASN A 330 -7.27 -2.62 7.71
C ASN A 330 -8.49 -3.40 7.20
N ARG A 331 -9.27 -2.83 6.26
CA ARG A 331 -10.50 -3.44 5.73
C ARG A 331 -10.30 -4.24 4.46
N ALA A 332 -9.15 -4.10 3.82
CA ALA A 332 -8.75 -4.89 2.68
C ALA A 332 -7.29 -5.36 2.80
N CYS A 333 -6.93 -6.37 2.03
CA CYS A 333 -5.56 -6.86 1.92
C CYS A 333 -5.19 -7.13 0.47
N MET A 334 -3.89 -7.12 0.21
CA MET A 334 -3.28 -7.44 -1.07
C MET A 334 -2.30 -8.60 -0.87
N ASP A 335 -2.40 -9.64 -1.69
CA ASP A 335 -1.38 -10.68 -1.81
C ASP A 335 -0.59 -10.46 -3.09
N THR A 336 0.72 -10.28 -2.95
CA THR A 336 1.62 -9.93 -4.05
C THR A 336 2.50 -11.08 -4.51
N ARG A 337 2.27 -12.30 -4.01
CA ARG A 337 3.00 -13.50 -4.42
C ARG A 337 2.54 -13.95 -5.81
N LEU A 338 3.48 -14.48 -6.58
CA LEU A 338 3.19 -14.95 -7.94
C LEU A 338 2.45 -16.29 -7.93
N CYS A 339 2.60 -17.15 -6.92
CA CYS A 339 1.95 -18.46 -6.93
C CYS A 339 0.42 -18.37 -6.73
N CYS A 340 -0.35 -18.91 -7.68
CA CYS A 340 -1.79 -19.05 -7.57
C CYS A 340 -2.19 -20.27 -6.72
N GLY A 341 -2.56 -20.04 -5.45
CA GLY A 341 -3.40 -20.99 -4.72
C GLY A 341 -2.77 -22.26 -4.14
N GLN A 342 -1.49 -22.26 -3.75
CA GLN A 342 -1.02 -23.29 -2.83
C GLN A 342 -1.38 -22.94 -1.39
N THR A 343 -1.97 -23.92 -0.67
CA THR A 343 -2.01 -23.94 0.79
C THR A 343 -0.61 -23.67 1.30
N ILE A 344 -0.48 -22.73 2.22
CA ILE A 344 0.80 -22.22 2.66
C ILE A 344 1.40 -23.30 3.57
N SER A 345 2.32 -24.08 3.02
CA SER A 345 3.44 -24.66 3.77
C SER A 345 4.67 -23.82 3.41
N ARG A 346 4.98 -22.81 4.22
CA ARG A 346 6.31 -22.17 4.11
C ARG A 346 7.27 -23.01 4.89
N SER A 347 8.42 -23.35 4.33
CA SER A 347 9.54 -23.91 5.08
C SER A 347 10.81 -23.17 4.71
N GLY A 348 11.72 -22.99 5.65
CA GLY A 348 13.02 -22.36 5.40
C GLY A 348 14.10 -22.96 6.28
N GLU A 349 15.34 -22.91 5.79
CA GLU A 349 16.54 -23.34 6.50
C GLU A 349 17.48 -22.14 6.64
N VAL A 350 17.99 -21.90 7.85
CA VAL A 350 18.98 -20.86 8.12
C VAL A 350 20.16 -21.48 8.87
N ASN A 351 21.35 -21.40 8.28
CA ASN A 351 22.60 -21.87 8.88
C ASN A 351 23.29 -20.71 9.60
N MET A 352 23.67 -20.90 10.86
CA MET A 352 24.22 -19.84 11.71
C MET A 352 25.42 -20.31 12.53
N LYS A 353 26.34 -19.37 12.80
CA LYS A 353 27.40 -19.54 13.80
C LYS A 353 27.09 -18.64 15.00
N LEU A 354 26.70 -19.23 16.13
CA LEU A 354 26.58 -18.49 17.39
C LEU A 354 27.96 -18.43 18.04
N LYS A 355 28.40 -17.21 18.39
CA LYS A 355 29.59 -17.02 19.25
C LYS A 355 29.18 -16.92 20.70
N ALA A 356 30.01 -17.44 21.60
CA ALA A 356 29.76 -17.35 23.03
C ALA A 356 29.55 -15.89 23.48
N ASP A 357 28.59 -15.69 24.39
CA ASP A 357 28.42 -14.53 25.30
C ASP A 357 27.37 -13.45 24.93
N LYS A 358 26.78 -13.47 23.74
CA LYS A 358 25.50 -12.79 23.43
C LYS A 358 25.19 -12.97 21.97
N ILE A 359 23.93 -13.21 21.62
CA ILE A 359 23.21 -12.54 20.51
C ILE A 359 21.73 -12.95 20.62
N THR A 360 20.88 -11.98 20.97
CA THR A 360 19.46 -12.03 20.65
C THR A 360 19.35 -11.75 19.15
N TRP A 361 18.99 -12.74 18.34
CA TRP A 361 18.64 -12.49 16.94
C TRP A 361 17.15 -12.73 16.74
N SER A 362 16.50 -11.83 16.02
CA SER A 362 15.09 -11.96 15.61
C SER A 362 15.06 -12.11 14.09
N PRO A 363 14.98 -13.32 13.54
CA PRO A 363 14.45 -13.43 12.19
C PRO A 363 13.00 -12.96 12.24
N TYR A 364 12.63 -12.00 11.40
CA TYR A 364 11.23 -11.82 11.06
C TYR A 364 10.81 -13.02 10.20
N LEU A 365 10.20 -14.03 10.82
CA LEU A 365 9.75 -15.25 10.13
C LEU A 365 8.41 -15.09 9.42
N TYR A 366 7.80 -13.91 9.50
CA TYR A 366 6.43 -13.73 9.10
C TYR A 366 6.16 -12.32 8.59
N HIS A 367 5.66 -12.22 7.37
CA HIS A 367 4.98 -11.05 6.82
C HIS A 367 3.86 -11.55 5.91
N GLY A 368 2.65 -11.04 6.13
CA GLY A 368 1.55 -11.12 5.16
C GLY A 368 0.71 -12.40 5.21
N LEU A 369 -0.11 -12.58 6.25
CA LEU A 369 -1.41 -13.22 6.05
C LEU A 369 -2.52 -12.19 6.30
N GLY A 370 -3.58 -12.30 5.50
CA GLY A 370 -4.90 -11.74 5.81
C GLY A 370 -5.48 -12.37 7.09
N PRO A 371 -6.80 -12.58 7.22
CA PRO A 371 -7.40 -12.98 8.49
C PRO A 371 -6.67 -14.19 9.10
N ILE A 372 -6.25 -14.00 10.36
CA ILE A 372 -5.34 -14.85 11.12
C ILE A 372 -5.80 -16.32 11.05
N PRO A 373 -4.97 -17.27 10.60
CA PRO A 373 -5.28 -18.69 10.73
C PRO A 373 -5.49 -19.05 12.19
N ALA A 374 -6.47 -19.90 12.48
CA ALA A 374 -6.78 -20.33 13.84
C ALA A 374 -5.63 -21.07 14.54
N LYS A 375 -4.64 -21.59 13.78
CA LYS A 375 -3.42 -22.23 14.29
C LYS A 375 -2.26 -22.05 13.30
N VAL A 376 -1.07 -21.77 13.83
CA VAL A 376 0.21 -21.81 13.10
C VAL A 376 1.11 -22.81 13.81
N GLU A 377 1.51 -23.89 13.13
CA GLU A 377 2.55 -24.79 13.65
C GLU A 377 3.93 -24.24 13.27
N VAL A 378 4.86 -24.14 14.23
CA VAL A 378 6.25 -23.77 14.01
C VAL A 378 7.13 -24.84 14.64
N GLY A 379 7.87 -25.59 13.83
CA GLY A 379 8.90 -26.52 14.30
C GLY A 379 10.30 -25.91 14.21
N ILE A 380 11.22 -26.37 15.05
CA ILE A 380 12.64 -26.02 14.99
C ILE A 380 13.45 -27.32 15.05
N GLU A 381 14.14 -27.67 13.97
CA GLU A 381 15.24 -28.65 14.04
C GLU A 381 16.53 -27.90 14.35
N THR A 382 17.32 -28.41 15.30
CA THR A 382 18.68 -27.92 15.60
C THR A 382 19.68 -29.04 15.37
N SER A 383 20.85 -28.74 14.80
CA SER A 383 21.97 -29.69 14.70
C SER A 383 23.26 -29.05 15.17
N ILE A 384 24.13 -29.80 15.86
CA ILE A 384 25.48 -29.36 16.22
C ILE A 384 26.47 -30.20 15.42
N GLY A 385 27.32 -29.56 14.59
CA GLY A 385 28.33 -30.27 13.80
C GLY A 385 27.76 -31.23 12.74
N GLY A 386 26.48 -31.09 12.38
CA GLY A 386 25.80 -31.93 11.39
C GLY A 386 24.97 -33.08 11.98
N ASP A 387 25.05 -33.34 13.29
CA ASP A 387 24.22 -34.33 13.95
C ASP A 387 22.88 -33.70 14.40
N PRO A 388 21.72 -34.21 13.94
CA PRO A 388 20.42 -33.67 14.29
C PRO A 388 20.08 -33.92 15.76
N ILE A 389 19.56 -32.89 16.43
CA ILE A 389 19.00 -32.95 17.78
C ILE A 389 17.49 -32.78 17.63
N ASP A 390 16.76 -33.88 17.80
CA ASP A 390 15.30 -33.87 17.74
C ASP A 390 14.72 -33.11 18.95
N ALA A 391 14.19 -31.91 18.73
CA ALA A 391 13.41 -31.16 19.71
C ALA A 391 12.06 -30.78 19.08
N TRP A 392 11.04 -31.60 19.35
CA TRP A 392 9.69 -31.40 18.84
C TRP A 392 8.81 -30.73 19.91
N SER A 393 8.14 -29.64 19.60
CA SER A 393 7.06 -29.11 20.45
C SER A 393 5.91 -28.54 19.62
N ARG A 394 4.69 -28.66 20.15
CA ARG A 394 3.44 -28.40 19.45
C ARG A 394 2.55 -27.58 20.38
N GLU A 395 2.62 -26.25 20.31
CA GLU A 395 1.58 -25.26 20.71
C GLU A 395 2.12 -23.82 20.75
N GLU A 396 1.21 -22.84 20.84
CA GLU A 396 1.35 -21.40 20.49
C GLU A 396 2.43 -20.60 21.22
N THR A 397 3.10 -21.16 22.23
CA THR A 397 4.28 -20.59 22.91
C THR A 397 5.03 -21.70 23.63
N PRO A 398 6.09 -22.30 23.07
CA PRO A 398 6.92 -23.22 23.82
C PRO A 398 8.24 -22.57 24.24
N ASP A 399 8.59 -22.77 25.51
CA ASP A 399 9.98 -22.88 25.94
C ASP A 399 10.55 -24.18 25.38
N ILE A 400 11.38 -24.11 24.33
CA ILE A 400 12.04 -25.28 23.75
C ILE A 400 13.28 -25.57 24.58
N THR A 401 13.20 -26.59 25.42
CA THR A 401 14.36 -27.15 26.12
C THR A 401 14.94 -28.24 25.23
N THR A 402 15.96 -27.92 24.44
CA THR A 402 16.68 -28.97 23.69
C THR A 402 17.41 -29.86 24.69
N GLY A 403 17.52 -31.16 24.43
CA GLY A 403 18.23 -32.13 25.30
C GLY A 403 19.73 -31.87 25.47
N VAL A 404 20.25 -30.76 24.93
CA VAL A 404 21.61 -30.28 25.10
C VAL A 404 21.61 -29.25 26.22
N GLN A 405 22.38 -29.47 27.30
CA GLN A 405 22.46 -28.60 28.50
C GLN A 405 22.86 -27.13 28.21
N HIS A 406 23.07 -26.78 26.95
CA HIS A 406 23.76 -25.58 26.48
C HIS A 406 22.94 -24.76 25.46
N LEU A 407 21.71 -25.15 25.08
CA LEU A 407 20.89 -24.41 24.11
C LEU A 407 19.40 -24.36 24.50
N SER A 408 18.81 -23.15 24.55
CA SER A 408 17.37 -22.93 24.67
C SER A 408 16.85 -22.07 23.51
N ALA A 409 15.60 -22.29 23.09
CA ALA A 409 14.92 -21.46 22.10
C ALA A 409 13.48 -21.13 22.50
N GLN A 410 13.03 -19.92 22.25
CA GLN A 410 11.65 -19.46 22.51
C GLN A 410 11.06 -18.87 21.24
N VAL A 411 9.81 -19.22 20.94
CA VAL A 411 9.04 -18.58 19.86
C VAL A 411 8.05 -17.62 20.49
N ASN A 412 8.28 -16.32 20.28
CA ASN A 412 7.44 -15.24 20.79
C ASN A 412 6.63 -14.64 19.65
N ARG A 413 5.31 -14.52 19.85
CA ARG A 413 4.46 -13.73 18.96
C ARG A 413 4.54 -12.26 19.36
N ASP A 414 4.88 -11.40 18.42
CA ASP A 414 4.86 -9.96 18.61
C ASP A 414 3.40 -9.48 18.67
N PRO A 415 2.98 -8.87 19.80
CA PRO A 415 1.59 -8.48 19.99
C PRO A 415 1.15 -7.31 19.10
N TYR A 416 2.06 -6.60 18.45
CA TYR A 416 1.77 -5.38 17.69
C TYR A 416 1.65 -5.61 16.18
N ASP A 417 2.43 -6.53 15.61
CA ASP A 417 2.44 -6.80 14.16
C ASP A 417 2.15 -8.27 13.81
N GLY A 418 1.92 -9.11 14.84
CA GLY A 418 1.59 -10.53 14.68
C GLY A 418 2.76 -11.39 14.19
N ARG A 419 3.98 -10.86 14.12
CA ARG A 419 5.17 -11.60 13.67
C ARG A 419 5.64 -12.59 14.73
N PHE A 420 6.28 -13.67 14.31
CA PHE A 420 6.95 -14.59 15.25
C PHE A 420 8.45 -14.25 15.34
N ARG A 421 8.97 -14.18 16.56
CA ARG A 421 10.39 -14.01 16.88
C ARG A 421 10.91 -15.28 17.53
N ILE A 422 12.01 -15.82 17.03
CA ILE A 422 12.74 -16.90 17.69
C ILE A 422 13.87 -16.28 18.50
N VAL A 423 13.93 -16.54 19.79
CA VAL A 423 15.05 -16.15 20.67
C VAL A 423 15.79 -17.41 21.07
N ALA A 424 17.04 -17.56 20.62
CA ALA A 424 17.89 -18.69 21.00
C ALA A 424 19.05 -18.23 21.90
N GLN A 425 19.39 -19.03 22.90
CA GLN A 425 20.51 -18.76 23.81
C GLN A 425 21.41 -19.99 23.91
N ALA A 426 22.70 -19.79 23.60
CA ALA A 426 23.76 -20.78 23.77
C ALA A 426 24.61 -20.49 25.01
N LYS A 427 25.02 -21.52 25.76
CA LYS A 427 25.99 -21.45 26.86
C LYS A 427 27.14 -22.41 26.59
N GLY A 428 28.39 -21.93 26.54
CA GLY A 428 29.56 -22.82 26.63
C GLY A 428 30.38 -23.06 25.36
N GLY A 429 30.39 -22.12 24.41
CA GLY A 429 31.28 -22.15 23.24
C GLY A 429 30.58 -21.70 21.96
N ASP A 430 31.35 -21.59 20.88
CA ASP A 430 30.81 -21.29 19.56
C ASP A 430 30.05 -22.52 19.02
N LEU A 431 28.83 -22.32 18.51
CA LEU A 431 27.97 -23.38 17.98
C LEU A 431 27.57 -23.06 16.54
N ASP A 432 27.77 -24.04 15.65
CA ASP A 432 27.13 -24.04 14.33
C ASP A 432 25.73 -24.63 14.49
N ILE A 433 24.70 -23.83 14.24
CA ILE A 433 23.29 -24.19 14.39
C ILE A 433 22.57 -23.99 13.07
N THR A 434 21.87 -25.03 12.63
CA THR A 434 20.90 -24.94 11.54
C THR A 434 19.51 -24.81 12.16
N PHE A 435 18.75 -23.79 11.76
CA PHE A 435 17.34 -23.66 12.10
C PHE A 435 16.52 -24.05 10.88
N ARG A 436 15.65 -25.05 11.02
CA ARG A 436 14.61 -25.34 10.03
C ARG A 436 13.26 -25.01 10.61
N TRP A 437 12.46 -24.27 9.87
CA TRP A 437 11.10 -23.95 10.25
C TRP A 437 10.14 -24.35 9.15
N TRP A 438 8.90 -24.65 9.53
CA TRP A 438 7.78 -24.72 8.62
C TRP A 438 6.55 -24.08 9.28
N ALA A 439 5.68 -23.49 8.46
CA ALA A 439 4.38 -22.94 8.85
C ALA A 439 3.32 -23.50 7.91
N SER A 440 2.37 -24.25 8.46
CA SER A 440 1.23 -24.79 7.73
C SER A 440 -0.07 -24.10 8.14
N THR A 441 -0.97 -23.92 7.18
CA THR A 441 -2.39 -23.60 7.45
C THR A 441 -3.15 -24.91 7.55
N ILE A 442 -3.56 -25.28 8.77
CA ILE A 442 -4.40 -26.47 9.00
C ILE A 442 -5.86 -26.07 8.79
N SER A 443 -6.56 -26.78 7.90
CA SER A 443 -7.99 -26.61 7.59
C SER A 443 -8.90 -26.94 8.77
#